data_AF-A0A656JVH0-F1
#
_entry.id   AF-A0A656JVH0-F1
#
_cell.length_a   1.000
_cell.length_b   1.000
_cell.length_c   1.000
_cell.angle_alpha   90.00
_cell.angle_beta   90.00
_cell.angle_gamma   90.00
#
_symmetry.space_group_name_H-M   'P 1'
#
loop_
_entity.id
_entity.type
_entity.pdbx_description
1 polymer ?
#
loop_
_entity_poly.entity_id
_entity_poly.type
_entity_poly.pdbx_seq_one_letter_code
_entity_poly.pdbx_strand_id
1 'polypeptide(L)' 'MEHTTSPKGRRSSLTQQLVAEFARRIRDGEIQSGEKLPTEQVIIRESGVSRTVVREAMSRLQAE' A
#
# COMPACT_ATOMS: atom_id res chain seq x y z
N MET A 1 -2.99 22.53 0.08
CA MET A 1 -3.26 21.08 -0.05
C MET A 1 -2.19 20.37 0.75
N GLU A 2 -2.42 20.30 2.06
CA GLU A 2 -1.50 19.73 3.04
C GLU A 2 -1.81 18.25 3.21
N HIS A 3 -1.02 17.38 2.58
CA HIS A 3 -0.96 15.98 3.01
C HIS A 3 0.04 15.91 4.16
N THR A 4 -0.50 15.96 5.38
CA THR A 4 0.20 15.89 6.66
C THR A 4 0.99 14.60 6.78
N THR A 5 2.32 14.67 6.62
CA THR A 5 3.24 13.55 6.84
C THR A 5 4.09 13.79 8.09
N SER A 6 3.62 13.33 9.26
CA SER A 6 4.47 12.87 10.39
C SER A 6 3.62 12.49 11.62
N PRO A 7 3.97 11.40 12.33
CA PRO A 7 5.16 11.43 13.20
C PRO A 7 6.04 10.17 13.20
N LYS A 8 7.33 10.41 12.98
CA LYS A 8 8.52 9.85 13.65
C LYS A 8 8.30 8.63 14.59
N GLY A 9 8.69 7.44 14.13
CA GLY A 9 8.87 6.24 14.95
C GLY A 9 9.41 5.05 14.15
N ARG A 10 10.71 5.08 13.82
CA ARG A 10 11.38 4.18 12.84
C ARG A 10 10.92 4.49 11.41
N ARG A 11 11.83 4.88 10.51
CA ARG A 11 11.51 5.24 9.11
C ARG A 11 11.03 3.99 8.35
N SER A 12 9.82 3.52 8.62
CA SER A 12 9.22 2.44 7.86
C SER A 12 9.16 2.89 6.40
N SER A 13 9.74 2.08 5.52
CA SER A 13 9.81 2.38 4.10
C SER A 13 8.40 2.68 3.57
N LEU A 14 8.28 3.55 2.56
CA LEU A 14 7.01 3.78 1.83
C LEU A 14 6.36 2.45 1.45
N THR A 15 7.17 1.42 1.14
CA THR A 15 6.73 0.05 0.89
C THR A 15 6.00 -0.56 2.10
N GLN A 16 6.53 -0.43 3.31
CA GLN A 16 5.92 -1.00 4.51
C GLN A 16 4.63 -0.30 4.90
N GLN A 17 4.56 1.02 4.72
CA GLN A 17 3.34 1.79 4.94
C GLN A 17 2.24 1.32 3.98
N LEU A 18 2.59 1.16 2.70
CA LEU A 18 1.67 0.68 1.68
C LEU A 18 1.20 -0.75 1.94
N VAL A 19 2.08 -1.66 2.37
CA VAL A 19 1.70 -3.04 2.79
C VAL A 19 0.72 -3.00 3.95
N ALA A 20 1.01 -2.20 4.99
CA ALA A 20 0.14 -2.10 6.17
C ALA A 20 -1.25 -1.57 5.81
N GLU A 21 -1.31 -0.61 4.89
CA GLU A 21 -2.56 -0.08 4.36
C GLU A 21 -3.33 -1.13 3.56
N PHE A 22 -2.69 -1.86 2.65
CA PHE A 22 -3.33 -2.95 1.93
C PHE A 22 -3.81 -4.07 2.86
N ALA A 23 -2.99 -4.49 3.82
CA ALA A 23 -3.37 -5.49 4.82
C ALA A 23 -4.56 -5.03 5.67
N ARG A 24 -4.69 -3.72 5.94
CA ARG A 24 -5.88 -3.16 6.58
C ARG A 24 -7.09 -3.23 5.65
N ARG A 25 -6.98 -2.84 4.39
CA ARG A 25 -8.08 -2.89 3.41
C ARG A 25 -8.58 -4.31 3.14
N ILE A 26 -7.67 -5.29 3.10
CA ILE A 26 -8.02 -6.71 3.00
C ILE A 26 -8.78 -7.15 4.25
N ARG A 27 -8.33 -6.76 5.45
CA ARG A 27 -9.03 -7.08 6.71
C ARG A 27 -10.39 -6.40 6.83
N ASP A 28 -10.54 -5.17 6.34
CA ASP A 28 -11.83 -4.46 6.27
C ASP A 28 -12.75 -5.04 5.19
N GLY A 29 -12.26 -5.96 4.34
CA GLY A 29 -13.02 -6.58 3.27
C GLY A 29 -13.17 -5.73 2.01
N GLU A 30 -12.44 -4.61 1.90
CA GLU A 30 -12.41 -3.78 0.68
C GLU A 30 -11.67 -4.46 -0.48
N ILE A 31 -10.74 -5.35 -0.16
CA ILE A 31 -9.97 -6.13 -1.13
C ILE A 31 -10.15 -7.60 -0.76
N GLN A 32 -10.98 -8.31 -1.51
CA GLN A 32 -11.11 -9.75 -1.33
C GLN A 32 -9.88 -10.48 -1.83
N SER A 33 -9.37 -11.40 -1.01
CA SER A 33 -8.34 -12.37 -1.41
C SER A 33 -8.86 -13.21 -2.59
N GLY A 34 -8.24 -13.02 -3.75
CA GLY A 34 -8.64 -13.67 -5.02
C GLY A 34 -9.45 -12.77 -5.96
N GLU A 35 -9.90 -11.60 -5.52
CA GLU A 35 -10.43 -10.57 -6.40
C GLU A 35 -9.28 -9.81 -7.06
N LYS A 36 -9.49 -9.31 -8.29
CA LYS A 36 -8.47 -8.57 -9.02
C LYS A 36 -8.09 -7.33 -8.21
N LEU A 37 -6.87 -7.35 -7.68
CA LEU A 37 -6.27 -6.17 -7.07
C LEU A 37 -6.36 -4.98 -8.04
N PRO A 38 -6.64 -3.76 -7.52
CA PRO A 38 -6.61 -2.56 -8.35
C PRO A 38 -5.26 -2.49 -9.08
N THR A 39 -5.29 -2.03 -10.32
CA THR A 39 -4.08 -1.92 -11.13
C THR A 39 -3.04 -1.04 -10.46
N GLU A 40 -1.76 -1.32 -10.70
CA GLU A 40 -0.65 -0.55 -10.14
C GLU A 40 -0.84 0.97 -10.34
N GLN A 41 -1.38 1.38 -11.50
CA GLN A 41 -1.67 2.79 -11.78
C GLN A 41 -2.71 3.41 -10.85
N VAL A 42 -3.77 2.67 -10.49
CA VAL A 42 -4.78 3.14 -9.54
C VAL A 42 -4.12 3.29 -8.17
N ILE A 43 -3.35 2.28 -7.75
CA ILE A 43 -2.65 2.31 -6.47
C ILE A 43 -1.68 3.51 -6.40
N ILE A 44 -0.90 3.74 -7.46
CA ILE A 44 0.02 4.90 -7.56
C ILE A 44 -0.74 6.21 -7.41
N ARG A 45 -1.92 6.34 -8.03
CA ARG A 45 -2.76 7.55 -7.93
C ARG A 45 -3.35 7.75 -6.54
N GLU A 46 -3.86 6.69 -5.93
CA GLU A 46 -4.51 6.72 -4.61
C GLU A 46 -3.49 6.94 -3.48
N SER A 47 -2.34 6.25 -3.54
CA SER A 47 -1.31 6.30 -2.49
C SER A 47 -0.23 7.35 -2.73
N GLY A 48 -0.12 7.92 -3.93
CA GLY A 48 0.89 8.91 -4.30
C GLY A 48 2.33 8.39 -4.35
N VAL A 49 2.52 7.06 -4.35
CA VAL A 49 3.85 6.42 -4.33
C VAL A 49 4.28 5.91 -5.72
N SER A 50 5.58 5.72 -5.91
CA SER A 50 6.15 5.24 -7.18
C SER A 50 5.81 3.78 -7.49
N ARG A 51 5.78 3.43 -8.79
CA ARG A 51 5.55 2.05 -9.29
C ARG A 51 6.41 0.99 -8.59
N THR A 52 7.69 1.29 -8.34
CA THR A 52 8.60 0.35 -7.65
C THR A 52 8.11 0.02 -6.24
N VAL A 53 7.65 1.03 -5.49
CA VAL A 53 7.11 0.88 -4.14
C VAL A 53 5.84 0.02 -4.16
N VAL A 54 4.96 0.27 -5.14
CA VAL A 54 3.73 -0.52 -5.33
C VAL A 54 4.04 -1.99 -5.61
N ARG A 55 4.96 -2.27 -6.54
CA ARG A 55 5.36 -3.65 -6.84
C ARG A 55 5.97 -4.35 -5.64
N GLU A 56 6.87 -3.68 -4.92
CA GLU A 56 7.46 -4.27 -3.72
C GLU A 56 6.42 -4.54 -2.64
N ALA A 57 5.47 -3.62 -2.43
CA ALA A 57 4.42 -3.80 -1.43
C ALA A 57 3.52 -4.99 -1.78
N MET A 58 3.07 -5.06 -3.03
CA MET A 58 2.25 -6.16 -3.54
C MET A 58 2.98 -7.50 -3.44
N SER A 59 4.25 -7.53 -3.84
CA SER A 59 5.06 -8.74 -3.77
C SER A 59 5.32 -9.20 -2.34
N ARG A 60 5.44 -8.27 -1.37
CA ARG A 60 5.54 -8.59 0.06
C ARG A 60 4.21 -9.07 0.63
N LEU A 61 3.11 -8.43 0.25
CA LEU A 61 1.76 -8.79 0.69
C LEU A 61 1.34 -10.18 0.19
N GLN A 62 1.76 -10.58 -1.01
CA GLN A 62 1.56 -11.93 -1.53
C GLN A 62 2.45 -12.99 -0.89
N ALA A 63 3.53 -12.57 -0.23
CA ALA A 63 4.51 -13.46 0.39
C ALA A 63 4.27 -13.67 1.90
N GLU A 64 3.34 -12.91 2.51
CA GLU A 64 2.78 -13.21 3.84
C GLU A 64 1.64 -14.24 3.74
#